data_AF-A0A6I5CFX1-F1
#
_entry.id   AF-A0A6I5CFX1-F1
#
_cell.length_a   1.000
_cell.length_b   1.000
_cell.length_c   1.000
_cell.angle_alpha   90.00
_cell.angle_beta   90.00
_cell.angle_gamma   90.00
#
_symmetry.space_group_name_H-M   'P 1'
#
loop_
_entity.id
_entity.type
_entity.pdbx_description
1 polymer ?
#
loop_
_entity_poly.entity_id
_entity_poly.type
_entity_poly.pdbx_seq_one_letter_code
_entity_poly.pdbx_strand_id
1 'polypeptide(L)'
;MFTVFNEELDRLAREIRDRHQAFAAGRWSDADLADHQLREFRATLAYVKDKSPFYASRLAAVDPDSIRSLAPEHLAGVPFTTKDDLRNEFDKVLSLPLSKAWIFYETTGTTGRSTPCPRDNTDSLHNNTALTVYYDTVFRQFGDEQVIGVSGPTELHAFGDTFGDVCRNLGHAVAKMWPHSPMVGY
;
A
#
# COMPACT_ATOMS: atom_id res chain seq x y z
N MET A 1 9.93 5.30 9.10
CA MET A 1 8.99 6.26 8.46
C MET A 1 8.94 7.55 9.26
N PHE A 2 9.15 8.72 8.65
CA PHE A 2 9.21 10.01 9.36
C PHE A 2 7.84 10.69 9.44
N THR A 3 6.88 10.05 10.10
CA THR A 3 5.55 10.65 10.34
C THR A 3 5.51 11.48 11.61
N VAL A 4 6.51 11.36 12.49
CA VAL A 4 6.58 12.00 13.81
C VAL A 4 6.49 13.53 13.81
N PHE A 5 6.74 14.19 12.68
CA PHE A 5 6.61 15.64 12.53
C PHE A 5 5.21 16.10 12.09
N ASN A 6 4.32 15.15 11.81
CA ASN A 6 2.92 15.40 11.47
C ASN A 6 2.05 14.58 12.44
N GLU A 7 1.38 15.26 13.37
CA GLU A 7 0.63 14.62 14.45
C GLU A 7 -0.48 13.67 13.96
N GLU A 8 -1.12 14.01 12.84
CA GLU A 8 -2.16 13.18 12.22
C GLU A 8 -1.56 11.89 11.66
N LEU A 9 -0.47 12.00 10.90
CA LEU A 9 0.23 10.85 10.34
C LEU A 9 0.90 9.99 11.42
N ASP A 10 1.44 10.59 12.50
CA ASP A 10 1.99 9.82 13.62
C ASP A 10 0.91 9.01 14.32
N ARG A 11 -0.26 9.61 14.58
CA ARG A 11 -1.40 8.90 15.17
C ARG A 11 -1.87 7.75 14.28
N LEU A 12 -2.05 8.02 12.99
CA LEU A 12 -2.45 7.01 12.02
C LEU A 12 -1.43 5.87 11.93
N ALA A 13 -0.14 6.19 11.93
CA ALA A 13 0.93 5.20 11.91
C ALA A 13 0.88 4.26 13.11
N ARG A 14 0.64 4.80 14.31
CA ARG A 14 0.49 4.01 15.54
C ARG A 14 -0.72 3.09 15.45
N GLU A 15 -1.86 3.61 15.00
CA GLU A 15 -3.09 2.81 14.86
C GLU A 15 -2.90 1.64 13.87
N ILE A 16 -2.35 1.92 12.69
CA ILE A 16 -2.08 0.90 11.66
C ILE A 16 -1.11 -0.16 12.19
N ARG A 17 -0.03 0.26 12.86
CA ARG A 17 0.94 -0.66 13.48
C ARG A 17 0.28 -1.56 14.51
N ASP A 18 -0.44 -0.98 15.46
CA ASP A 18 -1.04 -1.72 16.57
C ASP A 18 -2.07 -2.72 16.04
N ARG A 19 -2.82 -2.36 14.99
CA ARG A 19 -3.75 -3.23 14.27
C ARG A 19 -3.03 -4.42 13.63
N HIS A 20 -1.98 -4.17 12.85
CA HIS A 20 -1.22 -5.25 12.21
C HIS A 20 -0.52 -6.16 13.22
N GLN A 21 0.03 -5.61 14.31
CA GLN A 21 0.61 -6.41 15.38
C GLN A 21 -0.45 -7.26 16.09
N ALA A 22 -1.66 -6.73 16.32
CA ALA A 22 -2.74 -7.52 16.90
C ALA A 22 -3.17 -8.68 15.99
N PHE A 23 -3.29 -8.43 14.69
CA PHE A 23 -3.59 -9.47 13.71
C PHE A 23 -2.49 -10.53 13.66
N ALA A 24 -1.23 -10.13 13.53
CA ALA A 24 -0.09 -11.05 13.48
C ALA A 24 0.10 -11.88 14.77
N ALA A 25 -0.33 -11.34 15.92
CA ALA A 25 -0.35 -12.05 17.20
C ALA A 25 -1.56 -12.99 17.37
N GLY A 26 -2.42 -13.15 16.35
CA GLY A 26 -3.59 -14.03 16.41
C GLY A 26 -4.71 -13.51 17.33
N ARG A 27 -4.77 -12.20 17.59
CA ARG A 27 -5.79 -11.61 18.48
C ARG A 27 -7.12 -11.30 17.80
N TRP A 28 -7.26 -11.63 16.52
CA TRP A 28 -8.46 -11.39 15.73
C TRP A 28 -9.17 -12.72 15.52
N SER A 29 -10.46 -12.77 15.81
CA SER A 29 -11.32 -13.85 15.35
C SER A 29 -11.63 -13.70 13.85
N ASP A 30 -12.14 -14.76 13.24
CA ASP A 30 -12.63 -14.72 11.86
C ASP A 30 -13.74 -13.65 11.69
N ALA A 31 -14.57 -13.45 12.71
CA ALA A 31 -15.60 -12.42 12.71
C ALA A 31 -14.99 -11.00 12.74
N ASP A 32 -13.98 -10.77 13.59
CA ASP A 32 -13.29 -9.47 13.65
C ASP A 32 -12.64 -9.11 12.30
N LEU A 33 -12.01 -10.10 11.66
CA LEU A 33 -11.39 -9.94 10.35
C LEU A 33 -12.44 -9.64 9.27
N ALA A 34 -13.52 -10.43 9.22
CA ALA A 34 -14.59 -10.25 8.24
C ALA A 34 -15.26 -8.87 8.38
N ASP A 35 -15.54 -8.45 9.61
CA ASP A 35 -16.12 -7.15 9.90
C ASP A 35 -15.18 -6.01 9.53
N HIS A 36 -13.89 -6.15 9.82
CA HIS A 36 -12.89 -5.16 9.40
C HIS A 36 -12.83 -5.05 7.87
N GLN A 37 -12.67 -6.16 7.17
CA GLN A 37 -12.58 -6.16 5.71
C GLN A 37 -13.82 -5.56 5.05
N LEU A 38 -15.02 -5.87 5.56
CA LEU A 38 -16.26 -5.28 5.06
C LEU A 38 -16.32 -3.77 5.29
N ARG A 39 -15.95 -3.30 6.49
CA ARG A 39 -15.92 -1.86 6.80
C ARG A 39 -14.93 -1.12 5.90
N GLU A 40 -13.71 -1.61 5.77
CA GLU A 40 -12.66 -0.97 4.94
C GLU A 40 -13.05 -0.99 3.46
N PHE A 41 -13.67 -2.07 2.98
CA PHE A 41 -14.15 -2.14 1.60
C PHE A 41 -15.20 -1.07 1.30
N ARG A 42 -16.22 -0.95 2.16
CA ARG A 42 -17.26 0.09 2.02
C ARG A 42 -16.67 1.50 2.10
N ALA A 43 -15.79 1.74 3.07
CA ALA A 43 -15.10 3.01 3.25
C ALA A 43 -14.27 3.38 2.01
N THR A 44 -13.57 2.41 1.43
CA THR A 44 -12.78 2.59 0.20
C THR A 44 -13.68 2.95 -0.98
N LEU A 45 -14.79 2.22 -1.20
CA LEU A 45 -15.73 2.53 -2.27
C LEU A 45 -16.33 3.94 -2.11
N ALA A 46 -16.75 4.30 -0.89
CA ALA A 46 -17.28 5.62 -0.61
C ALA A 46 -16.24 6.72 -0.87
N TYR A 47 -15.00 6.50 -0.42
CA TYR A 47 -13.89 7.43 -0.61
C TYR A 47 -13.56 7.64 -2.09
N VAL A 48 -13.35 6.58 -2.86
CA VAL A 48 -13.01 6.73 -4.28
C VAL A 48 -14.18 7.25 -5.10
N LYS A 49 -15.42 6.91 -4.75
CA LYS A 49 -16.62 7.46 -5.38
C LYS A 49 -16.76 8.97 -5.16
N ASP A 50 -16.38 9.48 -3.98
CA ASP A 50 -16.40 10.91 -3.66
C ASP A 50 -15.22 11.67 -4.27
N LYS A 51 -14.03 11.04 -4.30
CA LYS A 51 -12.77 11.75 -4.55
C LYS A 51 -12.15 11.54 -5.93
N SER A 52 -12.40 10.41 -6.59
CA SER A 52 -11.82 10.12 -7.91
C SER A 52 -12.83 10.40 -9.04
N PRO A 53 -12.48 11.23 -10.04
CA PRO A 53 -13.33 11.47 -11.20
C PRO A 53 -13.74 10.18 -11.94
N PHE A 54 -12.83 9.23 -12.09
CA PHE A 54 -13.11 7.95 -12.73
C PHE A 54 -14.12 7.12 -11.90
N TYR A 55 -13.87 6.95 -10.60
CA TYR A 55 -14.71 6.12 -9.75
C TYR A 55 -16.06 6.77 -9.43
N ALA A 56 -16.17 8.09 -9.40
CA ALA A 56 -17.45 8.80 -9.27
C ALA A 56 -18.43 8.38 -10.37
N SER A 57 -17.95 8.29 -11.62
CA SER A 57 -18.72 7.82 -12.76
C SER A 57 -18.93 6.30 -12.71
N ARG A 58 -17.85 5.53 -12.52
CA ARG A 58 -17.89 4.06 -12.56
C ARG A 58 -18.78 3.46 -11.47
N LEU A 59 -18.79 4.06 -10.28
CA LEU A 59 -19.55 3.60 -9.11
C LEU A 59 -20.86 4.37 -8.89
N ALA A 60 -21.33 5.14 -9.89
CA ALA A 60 -22.52 5.99 -9.73
C ALA A 60 -23.74 5.24 -9.17
N ALA A 61 -24.01 4.04 -9.70
CA ALA A 61 -25.12 3.17 -9.28
C ALA A 61 -24.82 2.28 -8.05
N VAL A 62 -23.57 2.26 -7.57
CA VAL A 62 -23.18 1.43 -6.42
C VAL A 62 -23.41 2.24 -5.14
N ASP A 63 -24.23 1.72 -4.24
CA ASP A 63 -24.32 2.20 -2.86
C ASP A 63 -23.43 1.34 -1.95
N PRO A 64 -22.30 1.87 -1.43
CA PRO A 64 -21.42 1.12 -0.55
C PRO A 64 -22.14 0.52 0.68
N ASP A 65 -23.10 1.22 1.26
CA ASP A 65 -23.78 0.78 2.48
C ASP A 65 -24.73 -0.41 2.24
N SER A 66 -25.14 -0.61 0.98
CA SER A 66 -25.95 -1.76 0.56
C SER A 66 -25.19 -3.09 0.55
N ILE A 67 -23.85 -3.07 0.51
CA ILE A 67 -23.01 -4.28 0.38
C ILE A 67 -22.86 -4.97 1.73
N ARG A 68 -23.61 -6.04 2.00
CA ARG A 68 -23.68 -6.66 3.35
C ARG A 68 -22.60 -7.69 3.65
N SER A 69 -21.88 -8.18 2.65
CA SER A 69 -20.75 -9.09 2.84
C SER A 69 -19.79 -9.03 1.65
N LEU A 70 -18.63 -9.67 1.80
CA LEU A 70 -17.62 -9.83 0.74
C LEU A 70 -17.78 -11.14 -0.05
N ALA A 71 -18.92 -11.82 0.09
CA ALA A 71 -19.20 -13.01 -0.72
C ALA A 71 -19.33 -12.61 -2.21
N PRO A 72 -18.90 -13.47 -3.16
CA PRO A 72 -18.84 -13.14 -4.59
C PRO A 72 -20.15 -12.56 -5.16
N GLU A 73 -21.30 -13.07 -4.74
CA GLU A 73 -22.63 -12.64 -5.14
C GLU A 73 -22.94 -11.18 -4.77
N HIS A 74 -22.39 -10.68 -3.66
CA HIS A 74 -22.53 -9.29 -3.24
C HIS A 74 -21.52 -8.37 -3.92
N LEU A 75 -20.38 -8.92 -4.34
CA LEU A 75 -19.35 -8.17 -5.08
C LEU A 75 -19.63 -8.09 -6.58
N ALA A 76 -20.45 -9.00 -7.13
CA ALA A 76 -20.79 -9.03 -8.56
C ALA A 76 -21.43 -7.73 -9.08
N GLY A 77 -22.07 -6.95 -8.21
CA GLY A 77 -22.64 -5.64 -8.54
C GLY A 77 -21.62 -4.49 -8.55
N VAL A 78 -20.38 -4.71 -8.09
CA VAL A 78 -19.32 -3.71 -8.06
C VAL A 78 -18.50 -3.83 -9.36
N PRO A 79 -18.47 -2.79 -10.22
CA PRO A 79 -17.71 -2.84 -11.46
C PRO A 79 -16.22 -3.09 -11.22
N PHE A 80 -15.65 -4.02 -11.99
CA PHE A 80 -14.23 -4.32 -11.95
C PHE A 80 -13.42 -3.27 -12.72
N THR A 81 -12.31 -2.80 -12.15
CA THR A 81 -11.34 -1.91 -12.83
C THR A 81 -10.26 -2.75 -13.50
N THR A 82 -10.13 -2.61 -14.81
CA THR A 82 -9.13 -3.33 -15.61
C THR A 82 -7.84 -2.54 -15.74
N LYS A 83 -6.78 -3.19 -16.22
CA LYS A 83 -5.51 -2.52 -16.53
C LYS A 83 -5.65 -1.49 -17.65
N ASP A 84 -6.54 -1.73 -18.61
CA ASP A 84 -6.78 -0.80 -19.71
C ASP A 84 -7.54 0.44 -19.25
N ASP A 85 -8.48 0.29 -18.29
CA ASP A 85 -9.10 1.45 -17.63
C ASP A 85 -8.03 2.35 -17.01
N LEU A 86 -7.07 1.78 -16.26
CA LEU A 86 -5.98 2.53 -15.62
C LEU A 86 -5.08 3.25 -16.64
N ARG A 87 -4.83 2.65 -17.80
CA ARG A 87 -4.02 3.26 -18.88
C ARG A 87 -4.75 4.40 -19.58
N ASN A 88 -6.05 4.23 -19.79
CA ASN A 88 -6.88 5.20 -20.52
C ASN A 88 -7.24 6.40 -19.65
N GLU A 89 -7.51 6.18 -18.37
CA GLU A 89 -7.96 7.21 -17.45
C GLU A 89 -6.80 7.86 -16.68
N PHE A 90 -5.65 7.20 -16.60
CA PHE A 90 -4.37 7.71 -16.12
C PHE A 90 -4.46 8.45 -14.76
N ASP A 91 -4.55 9.77 -14.75
CA ASP A 91 -4.62 10.60 -13.55
C ASP A 91 -6.04 10.73 -12.97
N LYS A 92 -7.08 10.50 -13.76
CA LYS A 92 -8.49 10.57 -13.31
C LYS A 92 -8.86 9.48 -12.31
N VAL A 93 -8.08 8.40 -12.24
CA VAL A 93 -8.26 7.34 -11.24
C VAL A 93 -7.79 7.75 -9.85
N LEU A 94 -6.99 8.81 -9.75
CA LEU A 94 -6.46 9.30 -8.48
C LEU A 94 -7.58 9.94 -7.66
N SER A 95 -7.58 9.68 -6.36
CA SER A 95 -8.50 10.31 -5.40
C SER A 95 -7.93 11.62 -4.83
N LEU A 96 -6.66 11.90 -5.06
CA LEU A 96 -5.99 13.13 -4.64
C LEU A 96 -5.12 13.66 -5.79
N PRO A 97 -4.89 14.98 -5.87
CA PRO A 97 -3.96 15.51 -6.86
C PRO A 97 -2.53 15.03 -6.58
N LEU A 98 -1.71 14.91 -7.62
CA LEU A 98 -0.31 14.46 -7.52
C LEU A 98 0.53 15.25 -6.51
N SER A 99 0.20 16.52 -6.25
CA SER A 99 0.87 17.35 -5.25
C SER A 99 0.68 16.88 -3.79
N LYS A 100 -0.25 15.96 -3.53
CA LYS A 100 -0.42 15.29 -2.23
C LYS A 100 0.40 14.02 -2.11
N ALA A 101 0.88 13.47 -3.22
CA ALA A 101 1.84 12.38 -3.18
C ALA A 101 3.18 12.88 -2.65
N TRP A 102 3.85 12.08 -1.83
CA TRP A 102 5.24 12.36 -1.45
C TRP A 102 6.22 11.79 -2.48
N ILE A 103 5.77 10.83 -3.28
CA ILE A 103 6.56 10.20 -4.34
C ILE A 103 5.69 9.75 -5.51
N PHE A 104 6.27 9.75 -6.70
CA PHE A 104 5.66 9.24 -7.91
C PHE A 104 6.35 7.95 -8.35
N TYR A 105 5.57 6.90 -8.58
CA TYR A 105 6.03 5.64 -9.16
C TYR A 105 5.23 5.29 -10.41
N GLU A 106 5.69 4.28 -11.13
CA GLU A 106 4.99 3.65 -12.24
C GLU A 106 5.09 2.12 -12.16
N THR A 107 4.14 1.44 -12.79
CA THR A 107 4.30 0.00 -13.07
C THR A 107 5.41 -0.24 -14.09
N THR A 108 6.04 -1.41 -14.06
CA THR A 108 7.13 -1.81 -14.97
C THR A 108 6.77 -1.90 -16.46
N GLY A 109 5.49 -1.75 -16.84
CA GLY A 109 5.10 -1.67 -18.26
C GLY A 109 5.30 -2.96 -19.08
N THR A 110 5.46 -4.12 -18.44
CA THR A 110 5.76 -5.41 -19.14
C THR A 110 4.69 -5.88 -20.13
N THR A 111 3.50 -5.28 -20.09
CA THR A 111 2.32 -5.66 -20.88
C THR A 111 1.76 -4.47 -21.68
N GLY A 112 2.57 -3.44 -21.92
CA GLY A 112 2.17 -2.20 -22.60
C GLY A 112 2.45 -0.96 -21.74
N ARG A 113 1.81 0.17 -22.06
CA ARG A 113 2.02 1.45 -21.36
C ARG A 113 1.98 1.27 -19.83
N SER A 114 2.98 1.84 -19.16
CA SER A 114 3.03 1.92 -17.70
C SER A 114 1.85 2.74 -17.17
N THR A 115 1.35 2.37 -16.00
CA THR A 115 0.33 3.13 -15.28
C THR A 115 0.97 3.85 -14.09
N PRO A 116 0.55 5.08 -13.79
CA PRO A 116 1.08 5.86 -12.69
C PRO A 116 0.62 5.22 -11.37
N CYS A 117 1.51 5.21 -10.39
CA CYS A 117 1.29 4.68 -9.04
C CYS A 117 1.86 5.65 -7.99
N PRO A 118 1.45 6.93 -8.00
CA PRO A 118 1.86 7.86 -6.95
C PRO A 118 1.42 7.34 -5.58
N ARG A 119 2.18 7.67 -4.54
CA ARG A 119 1.84 7.31 -3.16
C ARG A 119 1.88 8.53 -2.28
N ASP A 120 0.85 8.69 -1.46
CA ASP A 120 0.91 9.59 -0.31
C ASP A 120 1.48 8.87 0.93
N ASN A 121 1.58 9.60 2.04
CA ASN A 121 2.12 9.03 3.28
C ASN A 121 1.21 7.93 3.85
N THR A 122 -0.10 8.05 3.67
CA THR A 122 -1.09 7.08 4.13
C THR A 122 -0.97 5.77 3.36
N ASP A 123 -0.80 5.83 2.03
CA ASP A 123 -0.55 4.67 1.18
C ASP A 123 0.69 3.90 1.63
N SER A 124 1.80 4.62 1.83
CA SER A 124 3.06 4.05 2.33
C SER A 124 2.92 3.48 3.74
N LEU A 125 2.15 4.14 4.62
CA LEU A 125 1.88 3.67 5.98
C LEU A 125 1.18 2.31 5.96
N HIS A 126 0.09 2.17 5.21
CA HIS A 126 -0.65 0.91 5.11
C HIS A 126 0.22 -0.21 4.54
N ASN A 127 0.95 0.05 3.45
CA ASN A 127 1.76 -0.99 2.81
C ASN A 127 2.99 -1.38 3.64
N ASN A 128 3.80 -0.41 4.06
CA ASN A 128 5.10 -0.67 4.67
C ASN A 128 4.93 -1.20 6.10
N THR A 129 3.87 -0.83 6.82
CA THR A 129 3.64 -1.32 8.18
C THR A 129 3.31 -2.82 8.21
N ALA A 130 2.42 -3.26 7.31
CA ALA A 130 2.13 -4.70 7.16
C ALA A 130 3.41 -5.49 6.88
N LEU A 131 4.19 -5.04 5.89
CA LEU A 131 5.46 -5.67 5.54
C LEU A 131 6.45 -5.66 6.71
N THR A 132 6.58 -4.54 7.42
CA THR A 132 7.46 -4.42 8.60
C THR A 132 7.12 -5.45 9.66
N VAL A 133 5.83 -5.61 10.00
CA VAL A 133 5.38 -6.59 11.00
C VAL A 133 5.70 -8.02 10.58
N TYR A 134 5.48 -8.38 9.30
CA TYR A 134 5.77 -9.75 8.85
C TYR A 134 7.27 -10.01 8.70
N TYR A 135 8.05 -9.06 8.17
CA TYR A 135 9.49 -9.23 8.03
C TYR A 135 10.23 -9.25 9.36
N ASP A 136 9.71 -8.63 10.42
CA ASP A 136 10.21 -8.85 11.79
C ASP A 136 10.25 -10.34 12.12
N THR A 137 9.19 -11.08 11.81
CA THR A 137 9.12 -12.52 12.09
C THR A 137 10.19 -13.33 11.33
N VAL A 138 10.62 -12.84 10.18
CA VAL A 138 11.67 -13.44 9.36
C VAL A 138 13.05 -13.05 9.88
N PHE A 139 13.31 -11.77 10.13
CA PHE A 139 14.65 -11.28 10.45
C PHE A 139 15.05 -11.51 11.91
N ARG A 140 14.13 -11.38 12.87
CA ARG A 140 14.47 -11.42 14.30
C ARG A 140 15.17 -12.72 14.76
N GLN A 141 14.95 -13.82 14.04
CA GLN A 141 15.58 -15.11 14.36
C GLN A 141 17.09 -15.16 14.05
N PHE A 142 17.61 -14.17 13.31
CA PHE A 142 19.01 -14.10 12.88
C PHE A 142 19.80 -13.01 13.63
N GLY A 143 19.23 -12.40 14.68
CA GLY A 143 19.89 -11.38 15.51
C GLY A 143 19.94 -9.97 14.89
N ASP A 144 20.58 -9.03 15.59
CA ASP A 144 20.46 -7.59 15.26
C ASP A 144 21.57 -7.07 14.32
N GLU A 145 22.66 -7.82 14.13
CA GLU A 145 23.83 -7.39 13.33
C GLU A 145 23.70 -7.71 11.81
N GLN A 146 22.48 -7.84 11.32
CA GLN A 146 22.21 -8.19 9.92
C GLN A 146 22.39 -7.02 8.94
N VAL A 147 22.89 -7.34 7.74
CA VAL A 147 22.87 -6.45 6.57
C VAL A 147 21.98 -7.09 5.51
N ILE A 148 20.90 -6.40 5.15
CA ILE A 148 19.90 -6.92 4.20
C ILE A 148 20.19 -6.42 2.80
N GLY A 149 20.52 -7.34 1.89
CA GLY A 149 20.62 -7.06 0.46
C GLY A 149 19.26 -6.96 -0.20
N VAL A 150 18.92 -5.80 -0.76
CA VAL A 150 17.66 -5.56 -1.49
C VAL A 150 17.97 -5.43 -2.97
N SER A 151 17.67 -6.49 -3.74
CA SER A 151 17.85 -6.52 -5.19
C SER A 151 16.50 -6.51 -5.91
N GLY A 152 16.14 -5.33 -6.43
CA GLY A 152 14.92 -5.09 -7.20
C GLY A 152 14.86 -3.62 -7.64
N PRO A 153 13.96 -3.25 -8.56
CA PRO A 153 13.95 -1.90 -9.15
C PRO A 153 13.83 -0.80 -8.09
N THR A 154 14.51 0.34 -8.29
CA THR A 154 14.66 1.35 -7.22
C THR A 154 14.25 2.77 -7.61
N GLU A 155 14.07 3.04 -8.90
CA GLU A 155 13.87 4.37 -9.45
C GLU A 155 12.38 4.71 -9.49
N LEU A 156 11.71 4.45 -10.61
CA LEU A 156 10.26 4.68 -10.77
C LEU A 156 9.40 3.59 -10.12
N HIS A 157 9.96 2.78 -9.22
CA HIS A 157 9.29 1.62 -8.66
C HIS A 157 9.43 1.59 -7.14
N ALA A 158 8.31 1.31 -6.47
CA ALA A 158 8.24 1.37 -5.01
C ALA A 158 9.13 0.35 -4.26
N PHE A 159 9.69 -0.64 -4.95
CA PHE A 159 10.36 -1.79 -4.32
C PHE A 159 11.54 -1.36 -3.44
N GLY A 160 12.50 -0.62 -3.99
CA GLY A 160 13.69 -0.20 -3.25
C GLY A 160 13.39 0.66 -2.02
N ASP A 161 12.39 1.53 -2.11
CA ASP A 161 11.99 2.41 -1.00
C ASP A 161 11.18 1.65 0.05
N THR A 162 10.24 0.79 -0.37
CA THR A 162 9.43 -0.03 0.52
C THR A 162 10.31 -0.93 1.39
N PHE A 163 11.21 -1.69 0.78
CA PHE A 163 12.09 -2.60 1.54
C PHE A 163 13.19 -1.86 2.29
N GLY A 164 13.64 -0.72 1.79
CA GLY A 164 14.52 0.17 2.55
C GLY A 164 13.86 0.66 3.84
N ASP A 165 12.60 1.09 3.76
CA ASP A 165 11.81 1.52 4.92
C ASP A 165 11.54 0.38 5.90
N VAL A 166 11.19 -0.82 5.42
CA VAL A 166 10.99 -2.01 6.25
C VAL A 166 12.27 -2.33 7.05
N CYS A 167 13.42 -2.42 6.38
CA CYS A 167 14.70 -2.70 7.05
C CYS A 167 15.02 -1.61 8.07
N ARG A 168 14.85 -0.35 7.69
CA ARG A 168 15.09 0.80 8.57
C ARG A 168 14.19 0.81 9.80
N ASN A 169 12.89 0.47 9.65
CA ASN A 169 11.94 0.39 10.76
C ASN A 169 12.32 -0.71 11.76
N LEU A 170 12.94 -1.81 11.29
CA LEU A 170 13.41 -2.92 12.11
C LEU A 170 14.84 -2.74 12.64
N GLY A 171 15.50 -1.63 12.30
CA GLY A 171 16.86 -1.34 12.77
C GLY A 171 17.97 -2.05 11.98
N HIS A 172 17.67 -2.64 10.82
CA HIS A 172 18.66 -3.32 10.00
C HIS A 172 19.32 -2.39 8.98
N ALA A 173 20.62 -2.62 8.73
CA ALA A 173 21.31 -2.00 7.61
C ALA A 173 20.81 -2.59 6.29
N VAL A 174 20.66 -1.75 5.25
CA VAL A 174 20.20 -2.16 3.92
C VAL A 174 21.22 -1.83 2.85
N ALA A 175 21.58 -2.81 2.04
CA ALA A 175 22.38 -2.63 0.83
C ALA A 175 21.46 -2.73 -0.39
N LYS A 176 21.28 -1.63 -1.14
CA LYS A 176 20.52 -1.64 -2.41
C LYS A 176 21.42 -2.25 -3.50
N MET A 177 21.01 -3.38 -4.08
CA MET A 177 21.82 -4.22 -4.98
C MET A 177 21.19 -4.39 -6.37
N TRP A 178 20.51 -3.37 -6.91
CA TRP A 178 19.90 -3.40 -8.24
C TRP A 178 20.93 -3.06 -9.34
N PRO A 179 20.94 -3.75 -10.51
CA PRO A 179 22.09 -3.79 -11.41
C PRO A 179 22.37 -2.50 -12.21
N HIS A 180 21.54 -1.45 -12.07
CA HIS A 180 21.87 -0.10 -12.57
C HIS A 180 22.59 0.77 -11.53
N SER A 181 23.04 0.17 -10.42
CA SER A 181 23.98 0.73 -9.46
C SER A 181 25.40 0.15 -9.64
N PRO A 182 26.07 0.27 -10.81
CA PRO A 182 27.40 -0.30 -10.99
C PRO A 182 28.47 0.58 -10.31
N MET A 183 28.34 0.88 -9.01
CA MET A 183 29.34 1.63 -8.22
C MET A 183 29.23 1.33 -6.70
N VAL A 184 28.80 0.14 -6.29
CA VAL A 184 28.88 -0.24 -4.86
C VAL A 184 29.80 -1.44 -4.71
N GLY A 185 31.06 -1.13 -4.46
CA GLY A 185 32.17 -2.04 -4.29
C GLY A 185 33.45 -1.27 -4.54
N TYR A 186 34.25 -1.06 -3.50
CA TYR A 186 35.69 -0.89 -3.68
C TYR A 186 36.28 -2.20 -4.20
#